data_AF-A0A1S4A4C1-F1
#
_entry.id   AF-A0A1S4A4C1-F1
#
_cell.length_a   1.000
_cell.length_b   1.000
_cell.length_c   1.000
_cell.angle_alpha   90.00
_cell.angle_beta   90.00
_cell.angle_gamma   90.00
#
_symmetry.space_group_name_H-M   'P 1'
#
loop_
_entity.id
_entity.type
_entity.pdbx_description
1 polymer ?
#
loop_
_entity_poly.entity_id
_entity_poly.type
_entity_poly.pdbx_seq_one_letter_code
_entity_poly.pdbx_strand_id
1 'polypeptide(L)'
;MNCYQWLSILGFVNNWFTLLHPSQMGITMLLDDISPLLDKSDHPNMAQDERAAQVVRELDLACREAGFFYVTGHGIPQIRSIKHEYFHQPYEDKLKIKLSAETGYRGYQRIGENITKGTPDMHEAIDCYREVKHRMYGDLGEVMQGSNIRSSSPPNFKQLVEEYVDHCTVALLYCILF
;
A
#
# COMPACT_ATOMS: atom_id res chain seq x y z
N MET A 1 10.58 -12.79 10.87
CA MET A 1 10.07 -11.40 10.80
C MET A 1 8.61 -11.50 10.41
N ASN A 2 7.70 -11.03 11.27
CA ASN A 2 6.25 -11.25 11.09
C ASN A 2 5.68 -10.26 10.06
N CYS A 3 4.84 -10.78 9.15
CA CYS A 3 4.19 -10.05 8.05
C CYS A 3 3.38 -8.82 8.49
N TYR A 4 2.94 -8.81 9.76
CA TYR A 4 2.09 -7.76 10.34
C TYR A 4 2.72 -6.35 10.44
N GLN A 5 4.05 -6.21 10.35
CA GLN A 5 4.69 -4.89 10.47
C GLN A 5 4.69 -4.04 9.19
N TRP A 6 4.36 -4.63 8.03
CA TRP A 6 4.25 -3.90 6.76
C TRP A 6 2.85 -3.32 6.49
N LEU A 7 1.87 -3.68 7.32
CA LEU A 7 0.43 -3.51 7.06
C LEU A 7 -0.13 -2.10 7.23
N SER A 8 0.69 -1.13 7.59
CA SER A 8 0.23 0.24 7.83
C SER A 8 0.97 1.31 7.02
N ILE A 9 2.02 0.98 6.27
CA ILE A 9 2.81 1.96 5.52
C ILE A 9 2.57 1.75 4.02
N LEU A 10 1.61 2.48 3.45
CA LEU A 10 1.52 2.64 2.00
C LEU A 10 2.40 3.84 1.61
N GLY A 11 3.72 3.58 1.52
CA GLY A 11 4.68 4.55 0.99
C GLY A 11 4.58 4.59 -0.54
N PHE A 12 4.26 5.75 -1.10
CA PHE A 12 4.38 5.95 -2.55
C PHE A 12 5.81 6.28 -2.89
N VAL A 13 6.57 5.29 -3.35
CA VAL A 13 7.97 5.50 -3.71
C VAL A 13 8.12 5.67 -5.22
N ASN A 14 8.75 6.77 -5.65
CA ASN A 14 8.94 7.10 -7.08
C ASN A 14 9.87 6.11 -7.82
N ASN A 15 10.57 5.23 -7.10
CA ASN A 15 11.59 4.34 -7.68
C ASN A 15 11.35 2.83 -7.45
N TRP A 16 10.32 2.44 -6.71
CA TRP A 16 10.07 1.00 -6.47
C TRP A 16 9.34 0.31 -7.62
N PHE A 17 8.58 1.06 -8.44
CA PHE A 17 7.89 0.50 -9.60
C PHE A 17 8.79 0.23 -10.82
N THR A 18 10.07 0.63 -10.76
CA THR A 18 11.07 0.29 -11.78
C THR A 18 11.67 -1.11 -11.57
N LEU A 19 11.31 -1.80 -10.49
CA LEU A 19 11.77 -3.15 -10.19
C LEU A 19 10.82 -4.20 -10.78
N LEU A 20 11.11 -4.47 -12.06
CA LEU A 20 11.07 -5.77 -12.72
C LEU A 20 9.70 -6.32 -13.17
N HIS A 21 9.60 -6.48 -14.48
CA HIS A 21 8.57 -7.30 -15.12
C HIS A 21 8.75 -8.76 -14.64
N PRO A 22 7.70 -9.49 -14.23
CA PRO A 22 7.80 -10.84 -13.66
C PRO A 22 8.59 -11.83 -14.54
N SER A 23 8.57 -11.63 -15.86
CA SER A 23 9.30 -12.44 -16.83
C SER A 23 10.83 -12.30 -16.78
N GLN A 24 11.39 -11.31 -16.08
CA GLN A 24 12.83 -11.05 -16.05
C GLN A 24 13.56 -11.70 -14.86
N MET A 25 12.83 -12.23 -13.87
CA MET A 25 13.44 -12.80 -12.65
C MET A 25 13.35 -14.33 -12.51
N GLY A 26 12.63 -15.04 -13.38
CA GLY A 26 12.43 -16.49 -13.20
C GLY A 26 11.64 -16.84 -11.92
N ILE A 27 10.99 -15.85 -11.30
CA ILE A 27 10.18 -16.00 -10.10
C ILE A 27 8.73 -16.11 -10.56
N THR A 28 8.30 -17.34 -10.83
CA THR A 28 6.92 -17.66 -11.18
C THR A 28 6.13 -17.96 -9.90
N MET A 29 5.66 -16.92 -9.22
CA MET A 29 4.44 -17.03 -8.43
C MET A 29 3.59 -15.79 -8.65
N LEU A 30 3.00 -15.75 -9.84
CA LEU A 30 1.87 -14.91 -10.16
C LEU A 30 0.63 -15.66 -9.65
N LEU A 31 -0.14 -15.04 -8.76
CA LEU A 31 -1.51 -15.46 -8.50
C LEU A 31 -2.38 -14.86 -9.61
N ASP A 32 -2.97 -15.74 -10.42
CA ASP A 32 -3.62 -15.35 -11.66
C ASP A 32 -4.83 -14.44 -11.41
N ASP A 33 -5.69 -14.72 -10.44
CA ASP A 33 -6.90 -13.92 -10.19
C ASP A 33 -7.45 -14.11 -8.76
N ILE A 34 -7.43 -13.05 -7.95
CA ILE A 34 -7.99 -13.07 -6.58
C ILE A 34 -9.48 -12.68 -6.52
N SER A 35 -10.11 -12.33 -7.64
CA SER A 35 -11.52 -11.92 -7.66
C SER A 35 -12.48 -12.94 -7.04
N PRO A 36 -12.29 -14.28 -7.14
CA PRO A 36 -13.19 -15.23 -6.47
C PRO A 36 -13.19 -15.09 -4.94
N LEU A 37 -12.05 -14.69 -4.36
CA LEU A 37 -11.93 -14.44 -2.92
C LEU A 37 -12.66 -13.14 -2.53
N LEU A 38 -12.54 -12.10 -3.37
CA LEU A 38 -13.19 -10.81 -3.14
C LEU A 38 -14.71 -10.88 -3.33
N ASP A 39 -15.20 -11.59 -4.35
CA ASP A 39 -16.63 -11.74 -4.65
C ASP A 39 -17.41 -12.46 -3.54
N LYS A 40 -16.73 -13.28 -2.75
CA LYS A 40 -17.31 -14.12 -1.70
C LYS A 40 -16.94 -13.65 -0.30
N SER A 41 -16.30 -12.50 -0.16
CA SER A 41 -15.73 -12.04 1.11
C SER A 41 -16.75 -11.95 2.23
N ASP A 42 -17.99 -11.57 1.91
CA ASP A 42 -19.08 -11.40 2.87
C ASP A 42 -20.01 -12.63 2.95
N HIS A 43 -19.68 -13.72 2.23
CA HIS A 43 -20.54 -14.88 2.12
C HIS A 43 -20.20 -15.91 3.23
N PRO A 44 -21.18 -16.35 4.05
CA PRO A 44 -20.92 -17.26 5.18
C PRO A 44 -20.38 -18.63 4.74
N ASN A 45 -20.59 -19.00 3.48
CA ASN A 45 -20.13 -20.25 2.88
C ASN A 45 -18.90 -20.05 1.96
N MET A 46 -18.11 -18.98 2.13
CA MET A 46 -16.93 -18.73 1.29
C MET A 46 -15.98 -19.94 1.24
N ALA A 47 -15.77 -20.61 2.38
CA ALA A 47 -14.94 -21.82 2.47
C ALA A 47 -15.49 -23.03 1.68
N GLN A 48 -16.74 -22.99 1.23
CA GLN A 48 -17.35 -24.02 0.38
C GLN A 48 -17.23 -23.68 -1.12
N ASP A 49 -16.78 -22.47 -1.46
CA ASP A 49 -16.51 -22.08 -2.84
C ASP A 49 -15.13 -22.62 -3.23
N GLU A 50 -15.10 -23.59 -4.15
CA GLU A 50 -13.86 -24.25 -4.56
C GLU A 50 -12.88 -23.26 -5.22
N ARG A 51 -13.37 -22.20 -5.88
CA ARG A 51 -12.49 -21.21 -6.51
C ARG A 51 -11.84 -20.35 -5.44
N ALA A 52 -12.60 -19.87 -4.46
CA ALA A 52 -12.04 -19.14 -3.33
C ALA A 52 -11.05 -20.02 -2.53
N ALA A 53 -11.39 -21.28 -2.29
CA ALA A 53 -10.51 -22.23 -1.61
C ALA A 53 -9.21 -22.48 -2.38
N GLN A 54 -9.25 -22.53 -3.71
CA GLN A 54 -8.06 -22.66 -4.54
C GLN A 54 -7.15 -21.43 -4.44
N VAL A 55 -7.72 -20.22 -4.52
CA VAL A 55 -6.96 -18.96 -4.34
C VAL A 55 -6.27 -18.92 -2.98
N VAL A 56 -6.96 -19.36 -1.90
CA VAL A 56 -6.36 -19.45 -0.56
C VAL A 56 -5.17 -20.41 -0.51
N ARG A 57 -5.27 -21.58 -1.16
CA ARG A 57 -4.15 -22.54 -1.23
C ARG A 57 -2.94 -21.97 -1.96
N GLU A 58 -3.17 -21.22 -3.03
CA GLU A 58 -2.11 -20.54 -3.78
C GLU A 58 -1.45 -19.43 -2.96
N LEU A 59 -2.24 -18.66 -2.20
CA LEU A 59 -1.72 -17.66 -1.25
C LEU A 59 -0.86 -18.30 -0.15
N ASP A 60 -1.30 -19.38 0.49
CA ASP A 60 -0.50 -20.10 1.50
C ASP A 60 0.84 -20.56 0.94
N LEU A 61 0.81 -21.19 -0.24
CA LEU A 61 2.02 -21.67 -0.91
C LEU A 61 2.99 -20.51 -1.20
N ALA A 62 2.49 -19.42 -1.76
CA ALA A 62 3.30 -18.25 -2.08
C ALA A 62 3.90 -17.58 -0.85
N CYS A 63 3.12 -17.45 0.22
CA CYS A 63 3.58 -16.94 1.51
C CYS A 63 4.70 -17.81 2.10
N ARG A 64 4.57 -19.14 2.02
CA ARG A 64 5.52 -20.07 2.64
C ARG A 64 6.79 -20.28 1.85
N GLU A 65 6.70 -20.33 0.52
CA GLU A 65 7.84 -20.66 -0.33
C GLU A 65 8.61 -19.42 -0.80
N ALA A 66 7.90 -18.35 -1.17
CA ALA A 66 8.51 -17.13 -1.71
C ALA A 66 8.49 -15.96 -0.70
N GLY A 67 7.42 -15.85 0.09
CA GLY A 67 7.18 -14.71 0.98
C GLY A 67 6.71 -13.44 0.24
N PHE A 68 6.43 -13.54 -1.06
CA PHE A 68 5.84 -12.49 -1.88
C PHE A 68 5.15 -13.11 -3.12
N PHE A 69 4.21 -12.37 -3.71
CA PHE A 69 3.45 -12.78 -4.88
C PHE A 69 2.89 -11.56 -5.61
N TYR A 70 2.58 -11.74 -6.89
CA TYR A 70 1.80 -10.76 -7.66
C TYR A 70 0.35 -11.22 -7.71
N VAL A 71 -0.61 -10.30 -7.67
CA VAL A 71 -2.04 -10.61 -7.80
C VAL A 71 -2.64 -9.87 -8.97
N THR A 72 -3.61 -10.49 -9.65
CA THR A 72 -4.55 -9.78 -10.53
C THR A 72 -5.99 -9.96 -10.03
N GLY A 73 -6.97 -9.28 -10.63
CA GLY A 73 -8.37 -9.35 -10.17
C GLY A 73 -8.68 -8.59 -8.89
N HIS A 74 -7.75 -7.74 -8.42
CA HIS A 74 -7.85 -7.03 -7.14
C HIS A 74 -8.82 -5.83 -7.15
N GLY A 75 -9.32 -5.39 -8.31
CA GLY A 75 -10.24 -4.24 -8.43
C GLY A 75 -9.65 -2.86 -8.11
N ILE A 76 -8.46 -2.78 -7.52
CA ILE A 76 -7.75 -1.52 -7.21
C ILE A 76 -7.48 -0.68 -8.49
N PRO A 77 -7.88 0.61 -8.53
CA PRO A 77 -7.66 1.48 -9.67
C PRO A 77 -6.19 1.87 -9.86
N GLN A 78 -5.80 2.15 -11.10
CA GLN A 78 -4.45 2.62 -11.45
C GLN A 78 -4.29 4.10 -11.09
N ILE A 79 -3.37 4.41 -10.18
CA ILE A 79 -3.07 5.79 -9.74
C ILE A 79 -1.70 6.32 -10.22
N ARG A 80 -1.09 5.66 -11.21
CA ARG A 80 0.28 5.95 -11.68
C ARG A 80 0.44 7.40 -12.18
N SER A 81 -0.53 7.91 -12.94
CA SER A 81 -0.49 9.27 -13.50
C SER A 81 -0.39 10.35 -12.43
N ILE A 82 -1.18 10.23 -11.36
CA ILE A 82 -1.23 11.19 -10.24
C ILE A 82 0.08 11.20 -9.46
N LYS A 83 0.71 10.03 -9.28
CA LYS A 83 2.04 9.95 -8.66
C LYS A 83 3.07 10.71 -9.48
N HIS A 84 3.12 10.48 -10.79
CA HIS A 84 4.04 11.20 -11.68
C HIS A 84 3.79 12.70 -11.65
N GLU A 85 2.53 13.13 -11.76
CA GLU A 85 2.17 14.54 -11.69
C GLU A 85 2.64 15.19 -10.39
N TYR A 86 2.48 14.48 -9.25
CA TYR A 86 2.99 14.98 -7.98
C TYR A 86 4.52 15.15 -7.99
N PHE A 87 5.27 14.09 -8.33
CA PHE A 87 6.73 14.11 -8.22
C PHE A 87 7.41 15.01 -9.27
N HIS A 88 6.73 15.33 -10.37
CA HIS A 88 7.18 16.31 -11.37
C HIS A 88 7.09 17.78 -10.90
N GLN A 89 6.45 18.07 -9.77
CA GLN A 89 6.39 19.43 -9.24
C GLN A 89 7.77 19.95 -8.81
N PRO A 90 7.95 21.29 -8.79
CA PRO A 90 9.10 21.92 -8.18
C PRO A 90 9.32 21.41 -6.75
N TYR A 91 10.59 21.29 -6.36
CA TYR A 91 10.96 20.77 -5.05
C TYR A 91 10.29 21.54 -3.90
N GLU A 92 10.26 22.87 -3.97
CA GLU A 92 9.61 23.72 -2.96
C GLU A 92 8.11 23.44 -2.78
N ASP A 93 7.43 23.04 -3.85
CA ASP A 93 6.01 22.67 -3.77
C ASP A 93 5.84 21.32 -3.07
N LYS A 94 6.72 20.35 -3.35
CA LYS A 94 6.72 19.04 -2.67
C LYS A 94 7.01 19.18 -1.16
N LEU A 95 7.88 20.13 -0.79
CA LEU A 95 8.22 20.41 0.61
C LEU A 95 7.07 20.96 1.47
N LYS A 96 6.01 21.50 0.86
CA LYS A 96 4.86 22.05 1.60
C LYS A 96 4.18 21.02 2.50
N ILE A 97 4.32 19.74 2.19
CA ILE A 97 3.77 18.63 2.98
C ILE A 97 4.87 17.78 3.61
N LYS A 98 6.02 18.37 3.98
CA LYS A 98 7.16 17.63 4.56
C LYS A 98 6.72 16.69 5.68
N LEU A 99 7.22 15.45 5.65
CA LEU A 99 7.05 14.49 6.72
C LEU A 99 7.73 14.95 8.01
N SER A 100 6.99 14.96 9.12
CA SER A 100 7.50 15.30 10.45
C SER A 100 6.62 14.73 11.57
N ALA A 101 7.04 14.90 12.82
CA ALA A 101 6.23 14.50 13.97
C ALA A 101 4.93 15.31 14.05
N GLU A 102 4.97 16.60 13.70
CA GLU A 102 3.82 17.50 13.70
C GLU A 102 2.77 17.10 12.66
N THR A 103 3.18 16.43 11.59
CA THR A 103 2.27 15.89 10.57
C THR A 103 1.79 14.47 10.87
N GLY A 104 2.12 13.93 12.06
CA GLY A 104 1.83 12.53 12.39
C GLY A 104 2.56 11.56 11.46
N TYR A 105 3.79 11.92 11.07
CA TYR A 105 4.66 11.17 10.16
C TYR A 105 4.03 10.89 8.78
N ARG A 106 3.22 11.83 8.28
CA ARG A 106 2.63 11.82 6.93
C ARG A 106 3.32 12.84 6.05
N GLY A 107 3.31 12.58 4.74
CA GLY A 107 3.72 13.55 3.74
C GLY A 107 5.06 13.24 3.07
N TYR A 108 5.67 14.27 2.47
CA TYR A 108 6.79 14.14 1.55
C TYR A 108 8.13 13.88 2.25
N GLN A 109 8.86 12.89 1.74
CA GLN A 109 10.22 12.52 2.11
C GLN A 109 11.17 12.80 0.95
N ARG A 110 12.28 13.47 1.25
CA ARG A 110 13.33 13.79 0.28
C ARG A 110 14.23 12.58 0.04
N ILE A 111 14.96 12.62 -1.07
CA ILE A 111 16.03 11.65 -1.33
C ILE A 111 17.04 11.64 -0.18
N GLY A 112 17.35 10.45 0.33
CA GLY A 112 18.28 10.23 1.43
C GLY A 112 17.73 10.52 2.83
N GLU A 113 16.45 10.87 2.97
CA GLU A 113 15.83 11.14 4.28
C GLU A 113 15.57 9.83 5.06
N ASN A 114 15.16 8.76 4.36
CA ASN A 114 15.04 7.43 4.95
C ASN A 114 16.38 6.69 4.97
N ILE A 115 16.70 6.05 6.09
CA ILE A 115 17.91 5.26 6.28
C ILE A 115 17.54 3.80 6.50
N THR A 116 17.84 2.95 5.52
CA THR A 116 17.63 1.50 5.60
C THR A 116 18.95 0.80 5.85
N LYS A 117 19.04 0.03 6.95
CA LYS A 117 20.27 -0.70 7.34
C LYS A 117 21.52 0.20 7.37
N GLY A 118 21.36 1.46 7.78
CA GLY A 118 22.45 2.44 7.86
C GLY A 118 22.83 3.10 6.53
N THR A 119 22.12 2.81 5.43
CA THR A 119 22.34 3.43 4.12
C THR A 119 21.17 4.34 3.75
N PRO A 120 21.41 5.58 3.28
CA PRO A 120 20.35 6.44 2.79
C PRO A 120 19.67 5.86 1.54
N ASP A 121 18.34 5.91 1.55
CA ASP A 121 17.52 5.48 0.44
C ASP A 121 17.59 6.47 -0.73
N MET A 122 17.80 5.96 -1.95
CA MET A 122 17.90 6.76 -3.17
C MET A 122 16.54 6.95 -3.86
N HIS A 123 15.55 7.37 -3.08
CA HIS A 123 14.20 7.66 -3.56
C HIS A 123 13.58 8.83 -2.81
N GLU A 124 12.67 9.53 -3.48
CA GLU A 124 11.69 10.39 -2.81
C GLU A 124 10.37 9.63 -2.65
N ALA A 125 9.61 9.99 -1.63
CA ALA A 125 8.36 9.31 -1.32
C ALA A 125 7.32 10.24 -0.69
N ILE A 126 6.07 9.77 -0.66
CA ILE A 126 4.99 10.37 0.11
C ILE A 126 4.39 9.27 0.98
N ASP A 127 4.38 9.51 2.29
CA ASP A 127 3.77 8.60 3.24
C ASP A 127 2.33 9.01 3.51
N CYS A 128 1.40 8.10 3.21
CA CYS A 128 -0.01 8.24 3.50
C CYS A 128 -0.50 7.00 4.25
N TYR A 129 -1.44 7.21 5.15
CA TYR A 129 -2.01 6.18 6.00
C TYR A 129 -3.52 6.17 5.84
N ARG A 130 -4.16 5.08 6.26
CA ARG A 130 -5.62 5.05 6.38
C ARG A 130 -6.10 6.19 7.28
N GLU A 131 -7.12 6.94 6.87
CA GLU A 131 -7.72 7.93 7.75
C GLU A 131 -8.43 7.23 8.91
N VAL A 132 -8.06 7.63 10.12
CA VAL A 132 -8.63 7.09 11.36
C VAL A 132 -9.20 8.27 12.14
N LYS A 133 -10.47 8.17 12.53
CA LYS A 133 -11.10 9.19 13.38
C LYS A 133 -10.34 9.27 14.70
N HIS A 134 -10.11 10.47 15.18
CA HIS A 134 -9.42 10.69 16.46
C HIS A 134 -10.11 9.87 17.57
N ARG A 135 -9.31 9.13 18.35
CA ARG A 135 -9.75 8.23 19.44
C ARG A 135 -10.56 7.00 19.02
N MET A 136 -10.57 6.63 17.73
CA MET A 136 -11.23 5.39 17.27
C MET A 136 -10.73 4.14 18.02
N TYR A 137 -9.46 4.13 18.43
CA TYR A 137 -8.83 3.02 19.17
C TYR A 137 -8.44 3.40 20.62
N GLY A 138 -9.05 4.45 21.17
CA GLY A 138 -8.65 5.01 22.47
C GLY A 138 -7.25 5.62 22.45
N ASP A 139 -6.58 5.65 23.61
CA ASP A 139 -5.29 6.33 23.81
C ASP A 139 -4.10 5.53 23.22
N LEU A 140 -4.28 4.24 22.93
CA LEU A 140 -3.24 3.32 22.41
C LEU A 140 -2.88 3.54 20.92
N GLY A 141 -3.35 4.62 20.30
CA GLY A 141 -3.07 4.91 18.89
C GLY A 141 -2.91 6.38 18.57
N GLU A 142 -2.64 7.26 19.55
CA GLU A 142 -2.47 8.69 19.26
C GLU A 142 -1.36 8.95 18.24
N VAL A 143 -0.26 8.19 18.32
CA VAL A 143 0.80 8.20 17.31
C VAL A 143 0.32 7.45 16.07
N MET A 144 0.45 8.07 14.89
CA MET A 144 -0.06 7.59 13.60
C MET A 144 -1.58 7.68 13.37
N GLN A 145 -2.39 8.13 14.34
CA GLN A 145 -3.77 8.57 14.06
C GLN A 145 -3.78 9.97 13.44
N GLY A 146 -4.74 10.21 12.53
CA GLY A 146 -4.94 11.52 11.94
C GLY A 146 -5.25 11.49 10.45
N SER A 147 -5.49 12.68 9.91
CA SER A 147 -5.78 12.89 8.49
C SER A 147 -4.50 12.97 7.66
N ASN A 148 -4.56 12.48 6.42
CA ASN A 148 -3.48 12.72 5.46
C ASN A 148 -3.37 14.22 5.14
N ILE A 149 -2.14 14.68 4.88
CA ILE A 149 -1.90 16.07 4.51
C ILE A 149 -2.44 16.33 3.10
N ARG A 150 -3.18 17.43 2.93
CA ARG A 150 -3.59 17.89 1.61
C ARG A 150 -2.43 18.54 0.88
N SER A 151 -2.09 18.02 -0.29
CA SER A 151 -1.32 18.78 -1.27
C SER A 151 -2.23 19.75 -2.03
N SER A 152 -1.74 20.93 -2.38
CA SER A 152 -2.43 21.86 -3.29
C SER A 152 -2.40 21.39 -4.75
N SER A 153 -1.50 20.47 -5.10
CA SER A 153 -1.37 19.90 -6.44
C SER A 153 -0.83 18.46 -6.37
N PRO A 154 -1.38 17.50 -7.14
CA PRO A 154 -2.58 17.65 -7.96
C PRO A 154 -3.85 17.89 -7.11
N PRO A 155 -4.88 18.60 -7.61
CA PRO A 155 -6.06 18.98 -6.83
C PRO A 155 -6.80 17.80 -6.18
N ASN A 156 -6.77 16.63 -6.83
CA ASN A 156 -7.45 15.42 -6.37
C ASN A 156 -6.52 14.43 -5.67
N PHE A 157 -5.28 14.83 -5.35
CA PHE A 157 -4.27 13.95 -4.76
C PHE A 157 -4.79 13.22 -3.52
N LYS A 158 -5.32 13.98 -2.56
CA LYS A 158 -5.81 13.42 -1.29
C LYS A 158 -6.90 12.37 -1.52
N GLN A 159 -7.94 12.74 -2.26
CA GLN A 159 -9.09 11.85 -2.52
C GLN A 159 -8.63 10.56 -3.20
N LEU A 160 -7.79 10.65 -4.23
CA LEU A 160 -7.37 9.47 -4.99
C LEU A 160 -6.44 8.57 -4.20
N VAL A 161 -5.60 9.14 -3.32
CA VAL A 161 -4.78 8.37 -2.38
C VAL A 161 -5.67 7.67 -1.35
N GLU A 162 -6.67 8.34 -0.80
CA GLU A 162 -7.60 7.75 0.16
C GLU A 162 -8.41 6.62 -0.45
N GLU A 163 -9.00 6.84 -1.62
CA GLU A 163 -9.68 5.80 -2.38
C GLU A 163 -8.74 4.62 -2.63
N TYR A 164 -7.49 4.87 -3.06
CA TYR A 164 -6.51 3.81 -3.26
C TYR A 164 -6.18 3.04 -1.98
N VAL A 165 -5.95 3.73 -0.86
CA VAL A 165 -5.67 3.13 0.46
C VAL A 165 -6.85 2.26 0.92
N ASP A 166 -8.08 2.71 0.71
CA ASP A 166 -9.28 1.95 1.05
C ASP A 166 -9.38 0.66 0.22
N HIS A 167 -9.19 0.74 -1.11
CA HIS A 167 -9.19 -0.45 -1.98
C HIS A 167 -8.06 -1.42 -1.62
N CYS A 168 -6.86 -0.92 -1.32
CA CYS A 168 -5.73 -1.74 -0.87
C CYS A 168 -6.01 -2.42 0.47
N THR A 169 -6.63 -1.70 1.42
CA THR A 169 -6.94 -2.26 2.75
C THR A 169 -7.91 -3.43 2.64
N VAL A 170 -8.94 -3.30 1.81
CA VAL A 170 -9.91 -4.36 1.56
C VAL A 170 -9.21 -5.59 0.95
N ALA A 171 -8.43 -5.41 -0.12
CA ALA A 171 -7.73 -6.52 -0.76
C ALA A 171 -6.72 -7.20 0.18
N LEU A 172 -5.92 -6.43 0.94
CA LEU A 172 -4.93 -6.97 1.86
C LEU A 172 -5.54 -7.73 3.03
N LEU A 173 -6.68 -7.27 3.58
CA LEU A 173 -7.37 -8.00 4.65
C LEU A 173 -7.73 -9.41 4.20
N TYR A 174 -8.21 -9.58 2.97
CA TYR A 174 -8.57 -10.91 2.46
C TYR A 174 -7.36 -11.77 2.12
N CYS A 175 -6.23 -11.18 1.72
CA CYS A 175 -5.01 -11.95 1.49
C CYS A 175 -4.27 -12.37 2.79
N ILE A 176 -4.63 -11.81 3.95
CA ILE A 176 -3.88 -12.02 5.22
C ILE A 176 -4.70 -12.79 6.27
N LEU A 177 -6.02 -12.83 6.13
CA LEU A 177 -6.91 -13.56 7.04
C LEU A 177 -6.92 -15.08 6.79
N PHE A 178 -6.19 -15.57 5.78
CA PHE A 178 -6.05 -16.98 5.42
C PHE A 178 -4.57 -17.33 5.27
#